data_AF-A0A7Y0S0E7-F1
#
_entry.id   AF-A0A7Y0S0E7-F1
#
_cell.length_a   1.000
_cell.length_b   1.000
_cell.length_c   1.000
_cell.angle_alpha   90.00
_cell.angle_beta   90.00
_cell.angle_gamma   90.00
#
_symmetry.space_group_name_H-M   'P 1'
#
loop_
_entity.id
_entity.type
_entity.pdbx_description
1 polymer ?
#
loop_
_entity_poly.entity_id
_entity_poly.type
_entity_poly.pdbx_seq_one_letter_code
_entity_poly.pdbx_strand_id
1 'polypeptide(L)'
;AVMSAKRALEAQERGLFADELSPVSLNTKSEQAELDYDEPPRSIDLGKIPQLKPAFDEKGTVTAANSSAISDGAAALVLMDEDTARHQGLK
;
A
#
# COMPACT_ATOMS: atom_id res chain seq x y z
N ALA A 1 -7.19 -6.27 11.14
CA ALA A 1 -6.03 -7.02 10.62
C ALA A 1 -6.40 -7.91 9.43
N VAL A 2 -6.91 -9.14 9.64
CA VAL A 2 -7.12 -10.16 8.58
C VAL A 2 -7.90 -9.65 7.36
N MET A 3 -9.06 -8.99 7.57
CA MET A 3 -9.87 -8.52 6.43
C MET A 3 -9.17 -7.46 5.58
N SER A 4 -8.36 -6.59 6.20
CA SER A 4 -7.62 -5.56 5.48
C SER A 4 -6.56 -6.20 4.58
N ALA A 5 -5.79 -7.14 5.11
CA ALA A 5 -4.77 -7.86 4.35
C ALA A 5 -5.37 -8.67 3.18
N LYS A 6 -6.50 -9.37 3.42
CA LYS A 6 -7.20 -10.11 2.35
C LYS A 6 -7.67 -9.20 1.21
N ARG A 7 -8.28 -8.05 1.53
CA ARG A 7 -8.77 -7.10 0.53
C ARG A 7 -7.63 -6.48 -0.27
N ALA A 8 -6.51 -6.14 0.39
CA ALA A 8 -5.34 -5.58 -0.28
C ALA A 8 -4.71 -6.59 -1.26
N LEU A 9 -4.54 -7.85 -0.83
CA LEU A 9 -4.07 -8.93 -1.70
C LEU A 9 -5.00 -9.13 -2.90
N GLU A 10 -6.31 -9.22 -2.67
CA GLU A 10 -7.29 -9.38 -3.75
C GLU A 10 -7.27 -8.19 -4.72
N ALA A 11 -7.15 -6.96 -4.21
CA ALA A 11 -7.07 -5.77 -5.05
C ALA A 11 -5.82 -5.76 -5.93
N GLN A 12 -4.67 -6.16 -5.38
CA GLN A 12 -3.44 -6.32 -6.16
C GLN A 12 -3.52 -7.44 -7.18
N GLU A 13 -4.03 -8.62 -6.81
CA GLU A 13 -4.23 -9.75 -7.74
C GLU A 13 -5.15 -9.38 -8.90
N ARG A 14 -6.14 -8.51 -8.65
CA ARG A 14 -7.07 -8.00 -9.65
C ARG A 14 -6.55 -6.78 -10.41
N GLY A 15 -5.34 -6.30 -10.11
CA GLY A 15 -4.73 -5.14 -10.75
C GLY A 15 -5.47 -3.82 -10.49
N LEU A 16 -6.22 -3.70 -9.39
CA LEU A 16 -7.07 -2.53 -9.13
C LEU A 16 -6.28 -1.24 -8.88
N PHE A 17 -5.00 -1.34 -8.54
CA PHE A 17 -4.11 -0.19 -8.32
C PHE A 17 -3.27 0.18 -9.54
N ALA A 18 -3.42 -0.53 -10.67
CA ALA A 18 -2.56 -0.32 -11.85
C ALA A 18 -2.67 1.11 -12.42
N ASP A 19 -3.83 1.75 -12.29
CA ASP A 19 -4.07 3.12 -12.80
C ASP A 19 -3.52 4.21 -11.87
N GLU A 20 -3.26 3.90 -10.59
CA GLU A 20 -2.81 4.87 -9.58
C GLU A 20 -1.34 4.70 -9.16
N LEU A 21 -0.75 3.52 -9.38
CA LEU A 21 0.66 3.25 -9.08
C LEU A 21 1.57 3.77 -10.19
N SER A 22 2.49 4.65 -9.84
CA SER A 22 3.63 5.01 -10.68
C SER A 22 4.80 4.09 -10.34
N PRO A 23 5.29 3.25 -11.27
CA PRO A 23 6.42 2.37 -11.00
C PRO A 23 7.68 3.12 -10.58
N VAL A 24 8.43 2.55 -9.65
CA VAL A 24 9.70 3.09 -9.15
C VAL A 24 10.85 2.21 -9.60
N SER A 25 11.78 2.79 -10.36
CA SER A 25 13.00 2.08 -10.75
C SER A 25 13.97 1.94 -9.57
N LEU A 26 14.27 0.71 -9.21
CA LEU A 26 15.27 0.34 -8.21
C LEU A 26 16.60 0.09 -8.93
N ASN A 27 17.41 1.14 -9.05
CA ASN A 27 18.74 1.06 -9.66
C ASN A 27 19.79 0.88 -8.57
N THR A 28 20.28 -0.34 -8.41
CA THR A 28 21.48 -0.62 -7.60
C THR A 28 22.68 -0.80 -8.52
N LYS A 29 23.90 -0.82 -7.96
CA LYS A 29 25.12 -1.10 -8.76
C LYS A 29 25.10 -2.48 -9.43
N SER A 30 24.29 -3.40 -8.90
CA SER A 30 24.34 -4.82 -9.24
C SER A 30 23.10 -5.31 -9.97
N GLU A 31 21.99 -4.56 -9.87
CA GLU A 31 20.68 -5.00 -10.33
C GLU A 31 19.80 -3.78 -10.67
N GLN A 32 19.04 -3.94 -11.76
CA GLN A 32 17.96 -3.03 -12.13
C GLN A 32 16.65 -3.80 -11.97
N ALA A 33 15.78 -3.28 -11.11
CA ALA A 33 14.43 -3.79 -10.90
C ALA A 33 13.43 -2.65 -10.97
N GLU A 34 12.17 -2.99 -11.16
CA GLU A 34 11.04 -2.05 -11.12
C GLU A 34 10.09 -2.49 -10.01
N LEU A 35 9.67 -1.54 -9.19
CA LEU A 35 8.67 -1.74 -8.15
C LEU A 35 7.36 -1.09 -8.59
N ASP A 36 6.40 -1.92 -8.97
CA ASP A 36 5.08 -1.54 -9.51
C ASP A 36 3.91 -2.11 -8.68
N TYR A 37 4.18 -2.59 -7.46
CA TYR A 37 3.19 -3.14 -6.53
C TYR A 37 3.53 -2.78 -5.08
N ASP A 38 2.53 -2.74 -4.19
CA ASP A 38 2.82 -2.59 -2.75
C ASP A 38 3.33 -3.90 -2.16
N GLU A 39 4.50 -3.85 -1.55
CA GLU A 39 5.16 -5.01 -0.93
C GLU A 39 4.44 -5.53 0.34
N PRO A 40 3.93 -4.68 1.26
CA PRO A 40 3.50 -5.15 2.58
C PRO A 40 2.41 -6.23 2.56
N PRO A 41 1.32 -6.14 1.75
CA PRO A 41 0.26 -7.15 1.76
C PRO A 41 0.76 -8.57 1.50
N ARG A 42 1.73 -8.75 0.58
CA ARG A 42 2.29 -10.06 0.19
C ARG A 42 3.11 -10.72 1.29
N SER A 43 3.63 -9.92 2.23
CA SER A 43 4.44 -10.40 3.35
C SER A 43 3.63 -10.91 4.55
N ILE A 44 2.30 -10.68 4.56
CA ILE A 44 1.46 -10.95 5.73
C ILE A 44 1.04 -12.43 5.78
N ASP A 45 1.51 -13.13 6.81
CA ASP A 45 1.00 -14.44 7.17
C ASP A 45 -0.28 -14.31 8.01
N LEU A 46 -1.43 -14.53 7.37
CA LEU A 46 -2.75 -14.45 8.00
C LEU A 46 -2.91 -15.42 9.19
N GLY A 47 -2.22 -16.58 9.16
CA GLY A 47 -2.30 -17.59 10.21
C GLY A 47 -1.60 -17.18 11.51
N LYS A 48 -0.61 -16.28 11.42
CA LYS A 48 0.12 -15.76 12.59
C LYS A 48 -0.59 -14.61 13.29
N ILE A 49 -1.50 -13.91 12.61
CA ILE A 49 -2.18 -12.73 13.16
C ILE A 49 -2.82 -12.98 14.56
N PRO A 50 -3.56 -14.08 14.81
CA PRO A 50 -4.17 -14.31 16.12
C PRO A 50 -3.18 -14.66 17.23
N GLN A 51 -1.93 -15.00 16.89
CA GLN A 51 -0.91 -15.49 17.82
C GLN A 51 0.03 -14.38 18.29
N LEU A 52 -0.08 -13.18 17.74
CA LEU A 52 0.83 -12.09 18.06
C LEU A 52 0.55 -11.52 19.44
N LYS A 53 1.63 -11.28 20.19
CA LYS A 53 1.58 -10.62 21.49
C LYS A 53 1.29 -9.12 21.32
N PRO A 54 0.67 -8.50 22.33
CA PRO A 54 0.56 -7.04 22.40
C PRO A 54 1.93 -6.36 22.30
N ALA A 55 2.00 -5.25 21.57
CA ALA A 55 3.26 -4.57 21.25
C ALA A 55 3.63 -3.44 22.22
N PHE A 56 2.64 -2.86 22.92
CA PHE A 56 2.84 -1.64 23.73
C PHE A 56 2.55 -1.82 25.23
N ASP A 57 1.65 -2.75 25.57
CA ASP A 57 1.23 -3.04 26.95
C ASP A 57 0.98 -4.55 27.06
N GLU A 58 1.46 -5.20 28.13
CA GLU A 58 1.27 -6.64 28.36
C GLU A 58 -0.19 -7.11 28.34
N LYS A 59 -1.13 -6.23 28.73
CA LYS A 59 -2.58 -6.49 28.70
C LYS A 59 -3.28 -5.76 27.55
N GLY A 60 -2.53 -5.13 26.65
CA GLY A 60 -3.04 -4.38 25.53
C GLY A 60 -3.67 -5.25 24.44
N THR A 61 -4.36 -4.61 23.50
CA THR A 61 -4.98 -5.28 22.34
C THR A 61 -4.26 -4.99 21.03
N VAL A 62 -3.34 -4.03 21.03
CA VAL A 62 -2.60 -3.58 19.84
C VAL A 62 -1.40 -4.49 19.61
N THR A 63 -1.32 -5.09 18.42
CA THR A 63 -0.25 -5.96 17.97
C THR A 63 0.33 -5.43 16.67
N ALA A 64 1.49 -5.98 16.25
CA ALA A 64 2.09 -5.60 14.98
C ALA A 64 1.15 -5.82 13.77
N ALA A 65 0.27 -6.84 13.80
CA ALA A 65 -0.62 -7.13 12.66
C ALA A 65 -1.91 -6.29 12.62
N ASN A 66 -2.33 -5.67 13.73
CA ASN A 66 -3.50 -4.79 13.75
C ASN A 66 -3.14 -3.30 13.75
N SER A 67 -1.84 -3.00 13.61
CA SER A 67 -1.29 -1.68 13.40
C SER A 67 -0.80 -1.52 11.97
N SER A 68 -0.66 -0.28 11.49
CA SER A 68 -0.03 -0.01 10.20
C SER A 68 1.47 -0.30 10.25
N ALA A 69 2.04 -0.73 9.12
CA ALA A 69 3.48 -0.90 8.97
C ALA A 69 4.18 0.46 8.87
N ILE A 70 5.48 0.48 9.16
CA ILE A 70 6.35 1.58 8.75
C ILE A 70 6.62 1.37 7.26
N SER A 71 6.30 2.37 6.44
CA SER A 71 6.35 2.25 4.99
C SER A 71 6.85 3.54 4.36
N ASP A 72 7.56 3.40 3.25
CA ASP A 72 8.09 4.50 2.45
C ASP A 72 7.27 4.62 1.16
N GLY A 73 6.85 5.84 0.83
CA GLY A 73 6.05 6.11 -0.37
C GLY A 73 5.78 7.59 -0.56
N ALA A 74 5.35 7.95 -1.77
CA ALA A 74 4.92 9.29 -2.13
C ALA A 74 3.64 9.23 -2.96
N ALA A 75 2.76 10.22 -2.77
CA ALA A 75 1.55 10.40 -3.57
C ALA A 75 1.43 11.88 -3.95
N ALA A 76 0.94 12.15 -5.16
CA ALA A 76 0.74 13.50 -5.66
C ALA A 76 -0.59 13.61 -6.41
N LEU A 77 -1.22 14.77 -6.32
CA LEU A 77 -2.47 15.11 -7.00
C LEU A 77 -2.32 16.47 -7.67
N VAL A 78 -2.87 16.61 -8.87
CA VAL A 78 -3.01 17.91 -9.55
C VAL A 78 -4.45 18.37 -9.38
N LEU A 79 -4.63 19.56 -8.81
CA LEU A 79 -5.94 20.17 -8.60
C LEU A 79 -6.13 21.34 -9.56
N MET A 80 -7.34 21.52 -10.07
CA MET A 80 -7.68 22.57 -11.04
C MET A 80 -9.09 23.07 -10.76
N ASP A 81 -9.35 24.36 -11.02
CA ASP A 81 -10.73 24.88 -11.05
C ASP A 81 -11.52 24.19 -12.16
N GLU A 82 -12.82 23.92 -11.90
CA GLU A 82 -13.69 23.20 -12.84
C GLU A 82 -13.76 23.87 -14.22
N ASP A 83 -13.92 25.20 -14.26
CA ASP A 83 -13.98 25.96 -15.50
C ASP A 83 -12.67 25.86 -16.30
N THR A 84 -11.53 25.86 -15.60
CA THR A 84 -10.21 25.71 -16.23
C THR A 84 -10.01 24.31 -16.78
N ALA A 85 -10.39 23.26 -16.03
CA ALA A 85 -10.33 21.88 -16.49
C ALA A 85 -11.19 21.67 -17.75
N ARG A 86 -12.44 22.17 -17.73
CA ARG A 86 -13.34 22.13 -18.89
C ARG A 86 -12.77 22.87 -20.10
N HIS A 87 -12.21 24.05 -19.90
CA HIS A 87 -11.59 24.84 -20.98
C HIS A 87 -10.40 24.11 -21.62
N GLN A 88 -9.61 23.39 -20.82
CA GLN A 88 -8.49 22.56 -21.30
C GLN A 88 -8.92 21.19 -21.84
N GLY A 89 -10.22 20.86 -21.84
CA GLY A 89 -10.74 19.59 -22.35
C GLY A 89 -10.49 18.40 -21.43
N LEU A 90 -10.12 18.65 -20.17
CA LEU A 90 -9.97 17.63 -19.13
C LEU A 90 -11.35 17.36 -18.53
N LYS A 91 -11.72 16.08 -18.35
CA LYS A 91 -13.03 15.64 -17.86
C LYS A 91 -12.95 15.10 -16.46
#